data_AF-A0A952XJL6-F1
#
_entry.id   AF-A0A952XJL6-F1
#
_cell.length_a   1.000
_cell.length_b   1.000
_cell.length_c   1.000
_cell.angle_alpha   90.00
_cell.angle_beta   90.00
_cell.angle_gamma   90.00
#
_symmetry.space_group_name_H-M   'P 1'
#
loop_
_entity.id
_entity.type
_entity.pdbx_description
1 polymer ?
#
loop_
_entity_poly.entity_id
_entity_poly.type
_entity_poly.pdbx_seq_one_letter_code
_entity_poly.pdbx_strand_id
1 'polypeptide(L)'
;MADMCGGAMWERVMSALRKYRPLQAHLERRGGRPEMLSFEDIEDIIGKPLPESAVKHRSFWANDNLENGHARAWTRAGYRVAYLDREQKVVRFERTR
;
A
#
# COMPACT_ATOMS: atom_id res chain seq x y z
N MET A 1 -6.46 -29.35 -5.48
CA MET A 1 -5.01 -29.33 -5.20
C MET A 1 -4.55 -27.90 -4.99
N ALA A 2 -4.63 -27.42 -3.76
CA ALA A 2 -3.79 -26.36 -3.22
C ALA A 2 -3.70 -26.67 -1.73
N ASP A 3 -2.63 -27.40 -1.41
CA ASP A 3 -2.35 -28.08 -0.15
C ASP A 3 -2.16 -27.12 1.04
N MET A 4 -2.27 -27.71 2.23
CA MET A 4 -2.43 -27.07 3.53
C MET A 4 -1.12 -26.44 4.06
N CYS A 5 -1.20 -25.26 4.71
CA CYS A 5 -0.41 -24.84 5.92
C CYS A 5 -0.40 -23.32 6.24
N GLY A 6 -0.95 -22.41 5.44
CA GLY A 6 -0.69 -20.96 5.62
C GLY A 6 -1.62 -20.15 6.55
N GLY A 7 -2.38 -20.78 7.47
CA GLY A 7 -3.39 -20.20 8.39
C GLY A 7 -3.29 -18.70 8.64
N ALA A 8 -2.26 -18.39 9.42
CA ALA A 8 -2.05 -17.08 9.97
C ALA A 8 -1.48 -16.07 8.95
N MET A 9 -0.81 -16.51 7.89
CA MET A 9 -0.17 -15.62 6.93
C MET A 9 -1.21 -14.92 6.05
N TRP A 10 -2.16 -15.67 5.49
CA TRP A 10 -3.19 -15.09 4.63
C TRP A 10 -4.24 -14.29 5.41
N GLU A 11 -4.54 -14.64 6.66
CA GLU A 11 -5.38 -13.82 7.54
C GLU A 11 -4.74 -12.45 7.83
N ARG A 12 -3.45 -12.41 8.14
CA ARG A 12 -2.70 -11.16 8.37
C ARG A 12 -2.64 -10.30 7.11
N VAL A 13 -2.37 -10.90 5.95
CA VAL A 13 -2.37 -10.19 4.66
C VAL A 13 -3.76 -9.62 4.36
N MET A 14 -4.82 -10.41 4.52
CA MET A 14 -6.21 -10.00 4.26
C MET A 14 -6.67 -8.88 5.21
N SER A 15 -6.28 -8.93 6.47
CA SER A 15 -6.58 -7.88 7.46
C SER A 15 -5.88 -6.56 7.12
N ALA A 16 -4.59 -6.60 6.78
CA ALA A 16 -3.87 -5.41 6.32
C ALA A 16 -4.48 -4.87 5.02
N LEU A 17 -4.83 -5.74 4.07
CA LEU A 17 -5.46 -5.32 2.80
C LEU A 17 -6.82 -4.64 3.02
N ARG A 18 -7.60 -5.07 4.02
CA ARG A 18 -8.83 -4.38 4.44
C ARG A 18 -8.54 -2.98 4.99
N LYS A 19 -7.46 -2.80 5.75
CA LYS A 19 -7.04 -1.48 6.26
C LYS A 19 -6.70 -0.51 5.11
N TYR A 20 -6.07 -0.99 4.04
CA TYR A 20 -5.67 -0.16 2.89
C TYR A 20 -6.65 -0.19 1.70
N ARG A 21 -7.83 -0.81 1.84
CA ARG A 21 -8.89 -0.75 0.82
C ARG A 21 -9.28 0.68 0.41
N PRO A 22 -9.42 1.65 1.34
CA PRO A 22 -9.77 3.01 0.95
C PRO A 22 -8.73 3.64 0.04
N LEU A 23 -7.44 3.36 0.29
CA LEU A 23 -6.33 3.79 -0.55
C LEU A 23 -6.38 3.12 -1.93
N GLN A 24 -6.65 1.82 -1.98
CA GLN A 24 -6.87 1.11 -3.25
C GLN A 24 -7.99 1.79 -4.06
N ALA A 25 -9.16 1.98 -3.46
CA ALA A 25 -10.30 2.61 -4.13
C ALA A 25 -10.02 4.06 -4.55
N HIS A 26 -9.22 4.80 -3.76
CA HIS A 26 -8.78 6.14 -4.12
C HIS A 26 -7.93 6.12 -5.39
N LEU A 27 -6.93 5.23 -5.46
CA LEU A 27 -6.05 5.08 -6.62
C LEU A 27 -6.82 4.60 -7.85
N GLU A 28 -7.73 3.64 -7.70
CA GLU A 28 -8.60 3.16 -8.79
C GLU A 28 -9.44 4.29 -9.40
N ARG A 29 -9.97 5.20 -8.57
CA ARG A 29 -10.72 6.39 -9.06
C ARG A 29 -9.87 7.35 -9.88
N ARG A 30 -8.55 7.39 -9.70
CA ARG A 30 -7.65 8.29 -10.47
C ARG A 30 -7.39 7.80 -11.90
N GLY A 31 -7.82 6.58 -12.24
CA GLY A 31 -7.87 6.10 -13.63
C GLY A 31 -6.51 6.02 -14.31
N GLY A 32 -5.44 5.77 -13.55
CA GLY A 32 -4.10 5.54 -14.10
C GLY A 32 -3.17 6.76 -14.15
N ARG A 33 -3.59 7.91 -13.60
CA ARG A 33 -2.70 9.05 -13.43
C ARG A 33 -1.74 8.81 -12.26
N PRO A 34 -0.46 9.20 -12.39
CA PRO A 34 0.46 9.17 -11.26
C PRO A 34 -0.03 10.13 -10.17
N GLU A 35 -0.05 9.65 -8.94
CA GLU A 35 -0.57 10.38 -7.79
C GLU A 35 0.54 10.55 -6.76
N MET A 36 0.69 11.76 -6.24
CA MET A 36 1.59 12.04 -5.13
C MET A 36 0.75 12.27 -3.88
N LEU A 37 0.93 11.41 -2.88
CA LEU A 37 0.21 11.48 -1.62
C LEU A 37 1.22 11.68 -0.49
N SER A 38 0.94 12.61 0.41
CA SER A 38 1.68 12.70 1.66
C SER A 38 1.29 11.56 2.59
N PHE A 39 2.08 11.35 3.64
CA PHE A 39 1.74 10.36 4.66
C PHE A 39 0.44 10.75 5.36
N GLU A 40 0.22 12.04 5.59
CA GLU A 40 -1.01 12.58 6.17
C GLU A 40 -2.21 12.31 5.25
N ASP A 41 -2.07 12.51 3.93
CA ASP A 41 -3.13 12.16 2.97
C ASP A 41 -3.47 10.67 3.02
N ILE A 42 -2.45 9.81 3.12
CA ILE A 42 -2.65 8.37 3.20
C ILE A 42 -3.35 7.99 4.52
N GLU A 43 -2.97 8.62 5.64
CA GLU A 43 -3.59 8.44 6.95
C GLU A 43 -5.06 8.87 6.96
N ASP A 44 -5.37 10.00 6.31
CA ASP A 44 -6.73 10.52 6.14
C ASP A 44 -7.58 9.57 5.27
N ILE A 45 -7.04 9.15 4.12
CA ILE A 45 -7.73 8.22 3.20
C ILE A 45 -8.05 6.88 3.89
N ILE A 46 -7.09 6.32 4.64
CA ILE A 46 -7.30 5.05 5.36
C ILE A 46 -8.03 5.23 6.70
N GLY A 47 -8.22 6.46 7.16
CA GLY A 47 -8.82 6.83 8.44
C GLY A 47 -8.06 6.29 9.66
N LYS A 48 -6.75 6.01 9.51
CA LYS A 48 -5.90 5.42 10.56
C LYS A 48 -4.47 5.92 10.41
N PRO A 49 -3.73 6.09 11.51
CA PRO A 49 -2.32 6.44 11.44
C PRO A 49 -1.51 5.31 10.78
N LEU A 50 -0.50 5.73 10.03
CA LEU A 50 0.53 4.89 9.46
C LEU A 50 1.44 4.41 10.60
N PRO A 51 1.85 3.14 10.58
CA PRO A 51 2.78 2.65 11.59
C PRO A 51 4.13 3.37 11.44
N GLU A 52 4.85 3.58 12.56
CA GLU A 52 6.20 4.16 12.53
C GLU A 52 7.14 3.43 11.54
N SER A 53 6.93 2.13 11.32
CA SER A 53 7.69 1.36 10.33
C SER A 53 7.54 1.88 8.91
N ALA A 54 6.37 2.41 8.52
CA ALA A 54 6.16 3.03 7.22
C ALA A 54 6.98 4.32 7.04
N VAL A 55 7.29 4.99 8.15
CA VAL A 55 8.09 6.22 8.18
C VAL A 55 9.59 5.92 8.27
N LYS A 56 9.95 4.93 9.09
CA LYS A 56 11.34 4.53 9.34
C LYS A 56 11.93 3.72 8.20
N HIS A 57 11.15 2.84 7.56
CA HIS A 57 11.67 1.89 6.58
C HIS A 57 11.07 2.10 5.20
N ARG A 58 11.92 2.49 4.23
CA ARG A 58 11.54 2.52 2.80
C ARG A 58 11.04 1.16 2.30
N SER A 59 11.54 0.07 2.90
CA SER A 59 11.17 -1.30 2.57
C SER A 59 9.69 -1.58 2.81
N PHE A 60 9.02 -0.79 3.66
CA PHE A 60 7.57 -0.85 3.84
C PHE A 60 6.82 -0.48 2.56
N TRP A 61 7.37 0.45 1.77
CA TRP A 61 6.83 0.91 0.49
C TRP A 61 7.35 0.11 -0.70
N ALA A 62 8.16 -0.93 -0.47
CA ALA A 62 8.71 -1.75 -1.55
C ALA A 62 7.60 -2.56 -2.22
N ASN A 63 7.60 -2.55 -3.56
CA ASN A 63 6.60 -3.26 -4.37
C ASN A 63 6.79 -4.79 -4.38
N ASP A 64 7.95 -5.27 -3.93
CA ASP A 64 8.34 -6.69 -3.95
C ASP A 64 7.66 -7.51 -2.85
N ASN A 65 7.21 -6.86 -1.78
CA ASN A 65 6.67 -7.54 -0.60
C ASN A 65 5.15 -7.75 -0.71
N LEU A 66 4.70 -8.58 -1.65
CA LEU A 66 3.28 -8.97 -1.79
C LEU A 66 2.75 -9.79 -0.60
N GLU A 67 3.64 -10.28 0.26
CA GLU A 67 3.32 -10.89 1.55
C GLU A 67 2.81 -9.86 2.57
N ASN A 68 3.05 -8.57 2.31
CA ASN A 68 2.50 -7.50 3.10
C ASN A 68 1.20 -6.97 2.47
N GLY A 69 0.09 -7.07 3.21
CA GLY A 69 -1.23 -6.65 2.71
C GLY A 69 -1.35 -5.16 2.34
N HIS A 70 -0.42 -4.31 2.80
CA HIS A 70 -0.31 -2.92 2.34
C HIS A 70 0.12 -2.85 0.87
N ALA A 71 1.20 -3.53 0.48
CA ALA A 71 1.71 -3.48 -0.89
C ALA A 71 0.72 -4.03 -1.91
N ARG A 72 -0.01 -5.09 -1.54
CA ARG A 72 -1.10 -5.61 -2.35
C ARG A 72 -2.21 -4.60 -2.62
N ALA A 73 -2.45 -3.60 -1.76
CA ALA A 73 -3.55 -2.67 -1.95
C ALA A 73 -3.33 -1.76 -3.17
N TRP A 74 -2.17 -1.11 -3.28
CA TRP A 74 -1.84 -0.30 -4.46
C TRP A 74 -1.54 -1.17 -5.69
N THR A 75 -0.90 -2.33 -5.50
CA THR A 75 -0.67 -3.26 -6.63
C THR A 75 -1.98 -3.77 -7.22
N ARG A 76 -3.01 -4.05 -6.41
CA ARG A 76 -4.34 -4.41 -6.91
C ARG A 76 -5.04 -3.29 -7.67
N ALA A 77 -4.79 -2.04 -7.29
CA ALA A 77 -5.24 -0.87 -8.05
C ALA A 77 -4.49 -0.69 -9.39
N GLY A 78 -3.44 -1.48 -9.67
CA GLY A 78 -2.57 -1.31 -10.83
C GLY A 78 -1.52 -0.23 -10.63
N TYR A 79 -1.16 0.08 -9.39
CA TYR A 79 -0.18 1.10 -9.03
C TYR A 79 1.05 0.48 -8.35
N ARG A 80 2.17 1.19 -8.41
CA ARG A 80 3.40 0.90 -7.67
C ARG A 80 3.95 2.18 -7.07
N VAL A 81 4.67 2.07 -5.97
CA VAL A 81 5.46 3.19 -5.44
C VAL A 81 6.65 3.41 -6.37
N ALA A 82 6.73 4.56 -7.01
CA ALA A 82 7.84 4.95 -7.89
C ALA A 82 8.84 5.86 -7.20
N TYR A 83 8.35 6.70 -6.28
CA TYR A 83 9.17 7.62 -5.52
C TYR A 83 8.68 7.71 -4.08
N LEU A 84 9.61 7.82 -3.15
CA LEU A 84 9.36 8.00 -1.73
C LEU A 84 10.33 9.06 -1.23
N ASP A 85 9.79 10.17 -0.75
CA ASP A 85 10.54 11.20 -0.04
C ASP A 85 10.24 11.06 1.46
N ARG A 86 11.29 10.82 2.24
CA ARG A 86 11.17 10.66 3.70
C ARG A 86 11.26 11.99 4.45
N GLU A 87 11.94 12.99 3.87
CA GLU A 87 12.04 14.32 4.46
C GLU A 87 10.70 15.03 4.34
N GLN A 88 10.11 14.98 3.14
CA GLN A 88 8.80 15.57 2.87
C GLN A 88 7.64 14.64 3.22
N LYS A 89 7.93 13.37 3.59
CA LYS A 89 6.93 12.33 3.88
C LYS A 89 5.89 12.21 2.76
N VAL A 90 6.36 12.15 1.52
CA VAL A 90 5.51 11.98 0.34
C VAL A 90 5.83 10.70 -0.41
N VAL A 91 4.80 10.08 -0.97
CA VAL A 91 4.88 8.87 -1.79
C VAL A 91 4.24 9.15 -3.14
N ARG A 92 4.98 8.87 -4.21
CA ARG A 92 4.46 8.91 -5.57
C ARG A 92 4.09 7.51 -6.01
N PHE A 93 2.81 7.32 -6.29
CA PHE A 93 2.26 6.14 -6.93
C PHE A 93 2.22 6.36 -8.43
N GLU A 94 2.74 5.39 -9.18
CA GLU A 94 2.67 5.37 -10.64
C GLU A 94 1.99 4.10 -11.12
N ARG A 95 1.31 4.19 -12.24
CA ARG A 95 0.63 3.04 -12.83
C ARG A 95 1.66 2.01 -13.30
N THR A 96 1.54 0.78 -12.79
CA THR A 96 2.20 -0.38 -13.38
C THR A 96 1.37 -0.78 -14.61
N ARG A 97 1.98 -0.70 -15.79
CA ARG A 97 1.31 -0.95 -17.08
C ARG A 97 0.73 -2.34 -17.19
#